data_AF-A0A954G8U8-F1
#
_entry.id   AF-A0A954G8U8-F1
#
_cell.length_a   1.000
_cell.length_b   1.000
_cell.length_c   1.000
_cell.angle_alpha   90.00
_cell.angle_beta   90.00
_cell.angle_gamma   90.00
#
_symmetry.space_group_name_H-M   'P 1'
#
loop_
_entity.id
_entity.type
_entity.pdbx_description
1 polymer ?
#
loop_
_entity_poly.entity_id
_entity_poly.type
_entity_poly.pdbx_seq_one_letter_code
_entity_poly.pdbx_strand_id
1 'polypeptide(L)'
;MKRTNFRWINNFQSMLTCVGMLCFLSLCSLLSAAEQTAAPVFVHYMPWYASKVVSGQWGWHWTMGHFDPEKHAGKGGREAATHDPPVIGLYDSNDSDVLECQVLLMKLAGIEGVIIDWYGISDFRDYGMVHRNTQHLVKFVKRAGLKFAICYEDQTLKHLVEGNQISASQVMTQGKSVMAWLDQHWFGDDAYLKIDNRPLLLVFGPQYLNKSQWNELRVGLKHSPLICGLPHLVQPAGLD
;
A
#
# COMPACT_ATOMS: atom_id res chain seq x y z
N MET A 1 -0.73 67.06 -54.50
CA MET A 1 -0.78 65.61 -54.84
C MET A 1 -0.85 64.83 -53.53
N LYS A 2 -1.79 63.88 -53.41
CA LYS A 2 -2.38 63.39 -52.15
C LYS A 2 -1.41 62.58 -51.27
N ARG A 3 -1.49 62.80 -49.96
CA ARG A 3 -0.88 62.02 -48.88
C ARG A 3 -1.44 60.60 -48.85
N THR A 4 -0.60 59.61 -49.08
CA THR A 4 -0.85 58.20 -48.76
C THR A 4 0.41 57.65 -48.14
N ASN A 5 0.41 57.41 -46.83
CA ASN A 5 1.31 56.50 -46.09
C ASN A 5 1.24 56.83 -44.59
N PHE A 6 0.19 56.41 -43.89
CA PHE A 6 0.24 56.32 -42.41
C PHE A 6 -0.87 55.44 -41.79
N ARG A 7 -1.40 54.46 -42.53
CA ARG A 7 -2.52 53.62 -42.04
C ARG A 7 -2.18 52.13 -41.91
N TRP A 8 -1.06 51.68 -42.49
CA TRP A 8 -0.65 50.27 -42.47
C TRP A 8 0.18 49.89 -41.25
N ILE A 9 0.96 50.82 -40.67
CA ILE A 9 1.89 50.52 -39.57
C ILE A 9 1.15 50.38 -38.23
N ASN A 10 0.13 51.22 -37.97
CA ASN A 10 -0.65 51.15 -36.72
C ASN A 10 -1.50 49.89 -36.61
N ASN A 11 -1.99 49.34 -37.73
CA ASN A 11 -2.76 48.10 -37.74
C ASN A 11 -1.88 46.87 -37.48
N PHE A 12 -0.60 46.90 -37.86
CA PHE A 12 0.31 45.79 -37.63
C PHE A 12 0.73 45.67 -36.15
N GLN A 13 0.99 46.81 -35.49
CA GLN A 13 1.30 46.83 -34.05
C GLN A 13 0.10 46.42 -33.18
N SER A 14 -1.12 46.81 -33.55
CA SER A 14 -2.34 46.44 -32.81
C SER A 14 -2.76 44.98 -33.04
N MET A 15 -2.42 44.39 -34.19
CA MET A 15 -2.62 42.96 -34.42
C MET A 15 -1.62 42.08 -33.64
N LEU A 16 -0.35 42.50 -33.54
CA LEU A 16 0.67 41.77 -32.77
C LEU A 16 0.38 41.80 -31.25
N THR A 17 -0.15 42.91 -30.71
CA THR A 17 -0.52 42.98 -29.28
C THR A 17 -1.74 42.14 -28.95
N CYS A 18 -2.75 42.08 -29.83
CA CYS A 18 -3.91 41.21 -29.64
C CYS A 18 -3.56 39.72 -29.73
N VAL A 19 -2.69 39.32 -30.66
CA VAL A 19 -2.23 37.92 -30.77
C VAL A 19 -1.35 37.52 -29.58
N GLY A 20 -0.45 38.40 -29.13
CA GLY A 20 0.36 38.17 -27.94
C GLY A 20 -0.48 38.03 -26.65
N MET A 21 -1.54 38.84 -26.52
CA MET A 21 -2.45 38.80 -25.37
C MET A 21 -3.37 37.57 -25.39
N LEU A 22 -3.81 37.12 -26.56
CA LEU A 22 -4.57 35.87 -26.74
C LEU A 22 -3.71 34.62 -26.46
N CYS A 23 -2.45 34.60 -26.88
CA CYS A 23 -1.51 33.52 -26.54
C CYS A 23 -1.17 33.46 -25.05
N PHE A 24 -1.05 34.62 -24.38
CA PHE A 24 -0.82 34.67 -22.92
C PHE A 24 -2.05 34.22 -22.12
N LEU A 25 -3.26 34.61 -22.54
CA LEU A 25 -4.50 34.16 -21.91
C LEU A 25 -4.76 32.67 -22.13
N SER A 26 -4.40 32.14 -23.31
CA SER A 26 -4.44 30.70 -23.62
C SER A 26 -3.44 29.88 -22.78
N LEU A 27 -2.21 30.37 -22.60
CA LEU A 27 -1.23 29.73 -21.72
C LEU A 27 -1.68 29.77 -20.24
N CYS A 28 -2.24 30.89 -19.77
CA CYS A 28 -2.77 30.98 -18.40
C CYS A 28 -4.01 30.10 -18.18
N SER A 29 -4.84 29.89 -19.20
CA SER A 29 -6.01 28.99 -19.10
C SER A 29 -5.59 27.52 -19.02
N LEU A 30 -4.51 27.13 -19.69
CA LEU A 30 -3.93 25.78 -19.60
C LEU A 30 -3.17 25.54 -18.29
N LEU A 31 -2.56 26.58 -17.69
CA LEU A 31 -1.98 26.49 -16.35
C LEU A 31 -3.04 26.54 -15.23
N SER A 32 -4.19 27.20 -15.46
CA SER A 32 -5.28 27.31 -14.48
C SER A 32 -6.29 26.16 -14.55
N ALA A 33 -6.20 25.28 -15.54
CA ALA A 33 -6.61 23.89 -15.36
C ALA A 33 -5.58 23.24 -14.44
N ALA A 34 -5.50 23.73 -13.20
CA ALA A 34 -4.93 22.98 -12.10
C ALA A 34 -5.63 21.63 -12.18
N GLU A 35 -4.85 20.62 -12.56
CA GLU A 35 -5.17 19.22 -12.32
C GLU A 35 -5.76 19.21 -10.91
N GLN A 36 -7.09 18.98 -10.79
CA GLN A 36 -7.61 18.46 -9.55
C GLN A 36 -6.85 17.15 -9.43
N THR A 37 -5.74 17.17 -8.71
CA THR A 37 -4.90 16.00 -8.53
C THR A 37 -5.84 14.96 -7.96
N ALA A 38 -6.19 13.97 -8.77
CA ALA A 38 -7.07 12.90 -8.34
C ALA A 38 -6.53 12.38 -7.01
N ALA A 39 -7.41 12.16 -6.05
CA ALA A 39 -6.99 11.63 -4.76
C ALA A 39 -6.17 10.35 -5.03
N PRO A 40 -4.95 10.23 -4.46
CA PRO A 40 -4.07 9.13 -4.78
C PRO A 40 -4.74 7.82 -4.40
N VAL A 41 -4.64 6.82 -5.28
CA VAL A 41 -5.30 5.53 -5.10
C VAL A 41 -4.28 4.52 -4.61
N PHE A 42 -4.65 3.83 -3.54
CA PHE A 42 -3.87 2.75 -2.96
C PHE A 42 -4.68 1.47 -2.98
N VAL A 43 -4.00 0.33 -3.12
CA VAL A 43 -4.63 -1.00 -3.10
C VAL A 43 -4.20 -1.80 -1.88
N HIS A 44 -5.15 -2.52 -1.29
CA HIS A 44 -4.85 -3.46 -0.22
C HIS A 44 -4.22 -4.73 -0.82
N TYR A 45 -3.09 -5.17 -0.26
CA TYR A 45 -2.29 -6.28 -0.80
C TYR A 45 -2.06 -7.35 0.26
N MET A 46 -2.33 -8.61 -0.10
CA MET A 46 -2.17 -9.77 0.77
C MET A 46 -0.95 -10.62 0.35
N PRO A 47 0.19 -10.56 1.05
CA PRO A 47 1.42 -11.25 0.66
C PRO A 47 1.47 -12.71 1.17
N TRP A 48 0.36 -13.44 1.10
CA TRP A 48 0.14 -14.68 1.87
C TRP A 48 -0.01 -15.97 1.04
N TYR A 49 0.07 -15.90 -0.28
CA TYR A 49 -0.05 -17.08 -1.14
C TYR A 49 1.29 -17.82 -1.23
N ALA A 50 1.26 -19.15 -1.24
CA ALA A 50 2.44 -19.98 -1.37
C ALA A 50 2.23 -21.10 -2.39
N SER A 51 3.19 -21.30 -3.29
CA SER A 51 3.14 -22.35 -4.30
C SER A 51 4.18 -23.42 -4.02
N LYS A 52 3.93 -24.63 -4.52
CA LYS A 52 4.87 -25.75 -4.36
C LYS A 52 6.22 -25.52 -5.04
N VAL A 53 6.24 -24.82 -6.17
CA VAL A 53 7.48 -24.58 -6.94
C VAL A 53 8.42 -23.65 -6.20
N VAL A 54 7.89 -22.63 -5.50
CA VAL A 54 8.69 -21.57 -4.87
C VAL A 54 8.88 -21.81 -3.37
N SER A 55 7.80 -22.15 -2.66
CA SER A 55 7.82 -22.38 -1.20
C SER A 55 7.83 -23.85 -0.80
N GLY A 56 7.89 -24.78 -1.77
CA GLY A 56 7.95 -26.23 -1.52
C GLY A 56 6.60 -26.89 -1.16
N GLN A 57 5.56 -26.09 -0.89
CA GLN A 57 4.22 -26.57 -0.57
C GLN A 57 3.14 -25.55 -0.97
N TRP A 58 1.91 -26.04 -1.14
CA TRP A 58 0.73 -25.18 -1.33
C TRP A 58 0.30 -24.58 0.01
N GLY A 59 0.25 -23.24 0.07
CA GLY A 59 -0.14 -22.51 1.28
C GLY A 59 -1.62 -22.63 1.61
N TRP A 60 -1.96 -22.33 2.87
CA TRP A 60 -3.33 -22.35 3.37
C TRP A 60 -4.29 -21.53 2.50
N HIS A 61 -3.86 -20.38 1.98
CA HIS A 61 -4.74 -19.50 1.19
C HIS A 61 -5.11 -20.03 -0.20
N TRP A 62 -4.41 -21.05 -0.71
CA TRP A 62 -4.86 -21.78 -1.90
C TRP A 62 -5.68 -23.02 -1.58
N THR A 63 -5.52 -23.60 -0.39
CA THR A 63 -6.10 -24.90 -0.04
C THR A 63 -7.33 -24.77 0.87
N MET A 64 -7.33 -23.80 1.79
CA MET A 64 -8.30 -23.64 2.89
C MET A 64 -8.60 -24.95 3.64
N GLY A 65 -7.59 -25.85 3.69
CA GLY A 65 -7.73 -27.19 4.27
C GLY A 65 -8.67 -28.15 3.52
N HIS A 66 -9.13 -27.79 2.32
CA HIS A 66 -10.12 -28.55 1.54
C HIS A 66 -9.68 -28.83 0.10
N PHE A 67 -9.15 -27.83 -0.59
CA PHE A 67 -8.76 -27.89 -1.99
C PHE A 67 -7.34 -28.43 -2.17
N ASP A 68 -7.12 -29.15 -3.28
CA ASP A 68 -5.81 -29.70 -3.66
C ASP A 68 -5.35 -29.14 -5.02
N PRO A 69 -4.46 -28.14 -5.03
CA PRO A 69 -3.94 -27.55 -6.26
C PRO A 69 -3.16 -28.48 -7.20
N GLU A 70 -2.88 -29.72 -6.80
CA GLU A 70 -2.35 -30.74 -7.72
C GLU A 70 -3.45 -31.41 -8.56
N LYS A 71 -4.71 -31.29 -8.17
CA LYS A 71 -5.85 -31.81 -8.93
C LYS A 71 -6.31 -30.82 -9.99
N HIS A 72 -6.69 -31.37 -11.14
CA HIS A 72 -7.30 -30.60 -12.21
C HIS A 72 -8.78 -30.35 -11.92
N ALA A 73 -9.20 -29.09 -11.94
CA ALA A 73 -10.60 -28.68 -11.77
C ALA A 73 -11.42 -28.75 -13.08
N GLY A 74 -10.87 -29.38 -14.13
CA GLY A 74 -11.40 -29.28 -15.51
C GLY A 74 -11.07 -27.94 -16.17
N LYS A 75 -11.32 -27.83 -17.49
CA LYS A 75 -11.02 -26.63 -18.31
C LYS A 75 -9.59 -26.06 -18.18
N GLY A 76 -8.60 -26.89 -17.82
CA GLY A 76 -7.22 -26.47 -17.64
C GLY A 76 -6.90 -25.76 -16.32
N GLY A 77 -7.88 -25.64 -15.41
CA GLY A 77 -7.68 -25.07 -14.07
C GLY A 77 -7.16 -26.10 -13.06
N ARG A 78 -6.57 -25.60 -11.97
CA ARG A 78 -6.24 -26.37 -10.74
C ARG A 78 -7.34 -26.13 -9.70
N GLU A 79 -7.62 -27.12 -8.85
CA GLU A 79 -8.51 -26.89 -7.70
C GLU A 79 -7.86 -25.91 -6.72
N ALA A 80 -8.60 -24.89 -6.28
CA ALA A 80 -8.11 -23.92 -5.31
C ALA A 80 -9.28 -23.23 -4.60
N ALA A 81 -8.98 -22.61 -3.47
CA ALA A 81 -9.91 -21.79 -2.70
C ALA A 81 -10.20 -20.43 -3.36
N THR A 82 -10.68 -20.43 -4.60
CA THR A 82 -11.10 -19.23 -5.32
C THR A 82 -12.21 -19.55 -6.33
N HIS A 83 -13.11 -18.59 -6.53
CA HIS A 83 -14.06 -18.61 -7.65
C HIS A 83 -13.43 -18.05 -8.94
N ASP A 84 -12.44 -17.17 -8.80
CA ASP A 84 -11.80 -16.44 -9.89
C ASP A 84 -10.28 -16.73 -9.86
N PRO A 85 -9.81 -17.74 -10.61
CA PRO A 85 -8.40 -18.09 -10.61
C PRO A 85 -7.56 -16.97 -11.25
N PRO A 86 -6.38 -16.63 -10.68
CA PRO A 86 -5.51 -15.62 -11.29
C PRO A 86 -5.06 -16.03 -12.68
N VAL A 87 -5.01 -15.08 -13.61
CA VAL A 87 -4.54 -15.32 -15.00
C VAL A 87 -3.08 -15.81 -15.01
N ILE A 88 -2.27 -15.37 -14.06
CA ILE A 88 -0.87 -15.81 -13.87
C ILE A 88 -0.73 -17.16 -13.15
N GLY A 89 -1.85 -17.87 -12.92
CA GLY A 89 -1.88 -19.13 -12.20
C GLY A 89 -1.85 -18.97 -10.68
N LEU A 90 -1.88 -20.11 -9.97
CA LEU A 90 -1.77 -20.16 -8.51
C LEU A 90 -0.32 -19.87 -8.11
N TYR A 91 -0.07 -18.61 -7.76
CA TYR A 91 1.26 -18.06 -7.58
C TYR A 91 1.78 -18.17 -6.14
N ASP A 92 3.05 -17.83 -5.95
CA ASP A 92 3.68 -17.61 -4.65
C ASP A 92 3.94 -16.12 -4.44
N SER A 93 3.63 -15.59 -3.26
CA SER A 93 3.81 -14.17 -2.94
C SER A 93 5.27 -13.76 -2.72
N ASN A 94 6.20 -14.72 -2.76
CA ASN A 94 7.64 -14.47 -2.73
C ASN A 94 8.33 -14.64 -4.10
N ASP A 95 7.58 -15.03 -5.14
CA ASP A 95 8.12 -15.17 -6.49
C ASP A 95 8.43 -13.78 -7.09
N SER A 96 9.66 -13.60 -7.56
CA SER A 96 10.13 -12.32 -8.09
C SER A 96 9.39 -11.89 -9.35
N ASP A 97 9.05 -12.84 -10.23
CA ASP A 97 8.36 -12.54 -11.49
C ASP A 97 6.91 -12.14 -11.21
N VAL A 98 6.28 -12.77 -10.22
CA VAL A 98 4.93 -12.44 -9.74
C VAL A 98 4.91 -11.06 -9.10
N LEU A 99 5.86 -10.76 -8.22
CA LEU A 99 5.98 -9.45 -7.57
C LEU A 99 6.20 -8.34 -8.59
N GLU A 100 7.10 -8.54 -9.55
CA GLU A 100 7.34 -7.57 -10.62
C GLU A 100 6.10 -7.36 -11.49
N CYS A 101 5.45 -8.46 -11.91
CA CYS A 101 4.22 -8.42 -12.68
C CYS A 101 3.12 -7.62 -11.97
N GLN A 102 2.81 -7.95 -10.71
CA GLN A 102 1.74 -7.30 -9.95
C GLN A 102 2.03 -5.82 -9.69
N VAL A 103 3.26 -5.46 -9.31
CA VAL A 103 3.64 -4.07 -9.07
C VAL A 103 3.61 -3.25 -10.36
N LEU A 104 4.07 -3.82 -11.48
CA LEU A 104 3.98 -3.14 -12.78
C LEU A 104 2.54 -2.97 -13.25
N LEU A 105 1.67 -3.95 -13.02
CA LEU A 105 0.23 -3.82 -13.29
C LEU A 105 -0.40 -2.69 -12.47
N MET A 106 -0.08 -2.58 -11.18
CA MET A 106 -0.53 -1.47 -10.34
C MET A 106 -0.09 -0.13 -10.92
N LYS A 107 1.20 0.00 -11.27
CA LYS A 107 1.74 1.21 -11.87
C LYS A 107 1.05 1.58 -13.19
N LEU A 108 0.82 0.60 -14.07
CA LEU A 108 0.13 0.82 -15.36
C LEU A 108 -1.34 1.21 -15.17
N ALA A 109 -1.98 0.74 -14.10
CA ALA A 109 -3.35 1.10 -13.75
C ALA A 109 -3.50 2.49 -13.11
N GLY A 110 -2.40 3.22 -12.89
CA GLY A 110 -2.42 4.51 -12.20
C GLY A 110 -2.67 4.38 -10.70
N ILE A 111 -2.20 3.30 -10.07
CA ILE A 111 -2.17 3.13 -8.62
C ILE A 111 -0.85 3.68 -8.08
N GLU A 112 -0.91 4.51 -7.05
CA GLU A 112 0.24 5.22 -6.47
C GLU A 112 0.98 4.38 -5.42
N GLY A 113 0.34 3.35 -4.88
CA GLY A 113 0.97 2.50 -3.88
C GLY A 113 0.13 1.37 -3.34
N VAL A 114 0.74 0.65 -2.38
CA VAL A 114 0.14 -0.52 -1.74
C VAL A 114 -0.02 -0.34 -0.24
N ILE A 115 -1.14 -0.79 0.29
CA ILE A 115 -1.39 -0.96 1.72
C ILE A 115 -1.24 -2.45 2.00
N ILE A 116 -0.13 -2.83 2.62
CA ILE A 116 0.25 -4.24 2.76
C ILE A 116 -0.33 -4.79 4.05
N ASP A 117 -1.15 -5.82 3.94
CA ASP A 117 -1.65 -6.56 5.08
C ASP A 117 -0.52 -7.34 5.77
N TRP A 118 -0.41 -7.20 7.09
CA TRP A 118 0.78 -7.62 7.80
C TRP A 118 0.52 -8.10 9.23
N TYR A 119 1.17 -9.20 9.57
CA TYR A 119 0.88 -10.02 10.75
C TYR A 119 1.95 -9.90 11.85
N GLY A 120 2.89 -8.96 11.69
CA GLY A 120 3.99 -8.76 12.62
C GLY A 120 5.26 -9.52 12.25
N ILE A 121 6.18 -9.63 13.23
CA ILE A 121 7.55 -10.16 13.05
C ILE A 121 7.74 -11.56 13.64
N SER A 122 6.72 -12.13 14.27
CA SER A 122 6.79 -13.46 14.89
C SER A 122 6.68 -14.55 13.85
N ASP A 123 7.38 -15.67 14.05
CA ASP A 123 7.23 -16.87 13.23
C ASP A 123 6.18 -17.80 13.85
N PHE A 124 4.90 -17.53 13.57
CA PHE A 124 3.77 -18.32 14.03
C PHE A 124 2.71 -18.41 12.93
N ARG A 125 2.15 -19.59 12.67
CA ARG A 125 1.28 -19.86 11.52
C ARG A 125 1.98 -19.43 10.22
N ASP A 126 1.40 -18.50 9.47
CA ASP A 126 1.94 -17.92 8.24
C ASP A 126 2.64 -16.57 8.45
N TYR A 127 2.75 -16.07 9.68
CA TYR A 127 3.20 -14.69 9.94
C TYR A 127 4.64 -14.46 9.51
N GLY A 128 5.54 -15.41 9.78
CA GLY A 128 6.93 -15.33 9.35
C GLY A 128 7.08 -15.33 7.82
N MET A 129 6.26 -16.14 7.13
CA MET A 129 6.18 -16.13 5.67
C MET A 129 5.66 -14.80 5.14
N VAL A 130 4.54 -14.30 5.68
CA VAL A 130 3.97 -13.00 5.31
C VAL A 130 5.00 -11.90 5.53
N HIS A 131 5.70 -11.86 6.67
CA HIS A 131 6.75 -10.87 6.93
C HIS A 131 7.87 -10.90 5.89
N ARG A 132 8.40 -12.10 5.58
CA ARG A 132 9.41 -12.28 4.53
C ARG A 132 8.91 -11.77 3.18
N ASN A 133 7.69 -12.13 2.81
CA ASN A 133 7.08 -11.76 1.54
C ASN A 133 6.83 -10.24 1.46
N THR A 134 6.35 -9.61 2.53
CA THR A 134 6.21 -8.16 2.66
C THR A 134 7.54 -7.44 2.44
N GLN A 135 8.62 -7.90 3.10
CA GLN A 135 9.95 -7.33 2.91
C GLN A 135 10.42 -7.45 1.46
N HIS A 136 10.05 -8.53 0.75
CA HIS A 136 10.39 -8.72 -0.65
C HIS A 136 9.59 -7.79 -1.56
N LEU A 137 8.27 -7.74 -1.39
CA LEU A 137 7.35 -6.86 -2.11
C LEU A 137 7.80 -5.40 -2.04
N VAL A 138 8.17 -4.92 -0.84
CA VAL A 138 8.62 -3.52 -0.64
C VAL A 138 9.78 -3.17 -1.58
N LYS A 139 10.68 -4.11 -1.90
CA LYS A 139 11.77 -3.87 -2.86
C LYS A 139 11.23 -3.59 -4.26
N PHE A 140 10.22 -4.32 -4.73
CA PHE A 140 9.61 -4.12 -6.05
C PHE A 140 8.79 -2.84 -6.10
N VAL A 141 7.99 -2.56 -5.06
CA VAL A 141 7.23 -1.32 -4.91
C VAL A 141 8.15 -0.11 -5.05
N LYS A 142 9.28 -0.13 -4.31
CA LYS A 142 10.31 0.93 -4.37
C LYS A 142 10.94 1.04 -5.75
N ARG A 143 11.32 -0.09 -6.37
CA ARG A 143 11.88 -0.11 -7.74
C ARG A 143 10.91 0.50 -8.77
N ALA A 144 9.61 0.32 -8.59
CA ALA A 144 8.60 0.90 -9.47
C ALA A 144 8.32 2.38 -9.19
N GLY A 145 8.84 2.96 -8.11
CA GLY A 145 8.57 4.33 -7.70
C GLY A 145 7.22 4.52 -7.02
N LEU A 146 6.58 3.43 -6.59
CA LEU A 146 5.32 3.44 -5.86
C LEU A 146 5.58 3.63 -4.35
N LYS A 147 4.52 4.03 -3.63
CA LYS A 147 4.53 4.13 -2.17
C LYS A 147 4.02 2.85 -1.49
N PHE A 148 4.32 2.67 -0.22
CA PHE A 148 3.72 1.62 0.60
C PHE A 148 3.33 2.10 2.00
N ALA A 149 2.33 1.46 2.58
CA ALA A 149 1.98 1.57 4.00
C ALA A 149 1.69 0.18 4.55
N ILE A 150 1.66 0.04 5.88
CA ILE A 150 1.29 -1.21 6.54
C ILE A 150 -0.13 -1.14 7.07
N CYS A 151 -0.89 -2.22 6.84
CA CYS A 151 -2.11 -2.53 7.54
C CYS A 151 -1.81 -3.66 8.53
N TYR A 152 -1.66 -3.31 9.80
CA TYR A 152 -1.29 -4.25 10.84
C TYR A 152 -2.51 -4.96 11.44
N GLU A 153 -2.43 -6.27 11.57
CA GLU A 153 -3.44 -7.08 12.25
C GLU A 153 -3.10 -7.26 13.75
N ASP A 154 -3.70 -6.46 14.64
CA ASP A 154 -3.42 -6.54 16.09
C ASP A 154 -3.93 -7.84 16.75
N GLN A 155 -4.90 -8.52 16.11
CA GLN A 155 -5.37 -9.85 16.52
C GLN A 155 -4.28 -10.92 16.48
N THR A 156 -3.18 -10.70 15.77
CA THR A 156 -2.04 -11.62 15.77
C THR A 156 -1.44 -11.79 17.17
N LEU A 157 -1.46 -10.75 18.00
CA LEU A 157 -1.04 -10.82 19.41
C LEU A 157 -1.96 -11.75 20.22
N LYS A 158 -3.28 -11.70 19.98
CA LYS A 158 -4.24 -12.63 20.59
C LYS A 158 -3.91 -14.07 20.20
N HIS A 159 -3.69 -14.31 18.90
CA HIS A 159 -3.37 -15.65 18.39
C HIS A 159 -2.04 -16.20 18.96
N LEU A 160 -1.04 -15.35 19.20
CA LEU A 160 0.20 -15.75 19.87
C LEU A 160 -0.04 -16.21 21.31
N VAL A 161 -0.93 -15.52 22.05
CA VAL A 161 -1.33 -15.93 23.41
C VAL A 161 -2.10 -17.25 23.37
N GLU A 162 -3.12 -17.36 22.53
CA GLU A 162 -3.93 -18.58 22.40
C GLU A 162 -3.12 -19.78 21.91
N GLY A 163 -2.11 -19.53 21.07
CA GLY A 163 -1.15 -20.52 20.59
C GLY A 163 -0.03 -20.84 21.58
N ASN A 164 -0.06 -20.33 22.81
CA ASN A 164 0.97 -20.47 23.83
C ASN A 164 2.38 -20.08 23.36
N GLN A 165 2.48 -19.18 22.38
CA GLN A 165 3.77 -18.64 21.89
C GLN A 165 4.31 -17.56 22.83
N ILE A 166 3.40 -16.81 23.46
CA ILE A 166 3.69 -15.82 24.49
C ILE A 166 2.62 -15.92 25.59
N SER A 167 2.94 -15.46 26.80
CA SER A 167 1.95 -15.28 27.87
C SER A 167 1.19 -13.96 27.71
N ALA A 168 0.04 -13.83 28.39
CA ALA A 168 -0.73 -12.58 28.42
C ALA A 168 0.10 -11.39 28.96
N SER A 169 1.03 -11.63 29.90
CA SER A 169 1.91 -10.59 30.43
C SER A 169 2.98 -10.11 29.44
N GLN A 170 3.23 -10.87 28.36
CA GLN A 170 4.21 -10.53 27.33
C GLN A 170 3.61 -9.76 26.15
N VAL A 171 2.27 -9.59 26.08
CA VAL A 171 1.58 -8.90 24.97
C VAL A 171 2.14 -7.51 24.72
N MET A 172 2.33 -6.69 25.76
CA MET A 172 2.86 -5.33 25.59
C MET A 172 4.32 -5.32 25.14
N THR A 173 5.13 -6.27 25.63
CA THR A 173 6.52 -6.42 25.17
C THR A 173 6.57 -6.79 23.69
N GLN A 174 5.71 -7.71 23.26
CA GLN A 174 5.61 -8.11 21.86
C GLN A 174 5.06 -7.00 20.96
N GLY A 175 4.04 -6.26 21.42
CA GLY A 175 3.53 -5.10 20.68
C GLY A 175 4.61 -4.01 20.51
N LYS A 176 5.40 -3.74 21.56
CA LYS A 176 6.50 -2.79 21.50
C LYS A 176 7.61 -3.23 20.54
N SER A 177 7.93 -4.52 20.48
CA SER A 177 8.93 -5.03 19.53
C SER A 177 8.45 -4.88 18.07
N VAL A 178 7.17 -5.13 17.80
CA VAL A 178 6.55 -4.89 16.49
C VAL A 178 6.65 -3.41 16.09
N MET A 179 6.25 -2.49 16.98
CA MET A 179 6.29 -1.05 16.69
C MET A 179 7.72 -0.52 16.53
N ALA A 180 8.64 -0.97 17.37
CA ALA A 180 10.06 -0.61 17.25
C ALA A 180 10.64 -1.10 15.92
N TRP A 181 10.24 -2.29 15.46
CA TRP A 181 10.67 -2.81 14.17
C TRP A 181 10.15 -1.96 13.02
N LEU A 182 8.86 -1.60 13.01
CA LEU A 182 8.27 -0.70 12.01
C LEU A 182 9.00 0.66 11.97
N ASP A 183 9.27 1.22 13.14
CA ASP A 183 9.93 2.51 13.30
C ASP A 183 11.37 2.51 12.77
N GLN A 184 12.11 1.43 13.06
CA GLN A 184 13.50 1.28 12.62
C GLN A 184 13.63 1.00 11.12
N HIS A 185 12.69 0.26 10.53
CA HIS A 185 12.86 -0.29 9.18
C HIS A 185 12.04 0.41 8.10
N TRP A 186 10.83 0.88 8.40
CA TRP A 186 9.88 1.33 7.37
C TRP A 186 9.37 2.74 7.56
N PHE A 187 9.06 3.19 8.78
CA PHE A 187 8.48 4.53 9.00
C PHE A 187 9.37 5.67 8.49
N GLY A 188 10.69 5.49 8.55
CA GLY A 188 11.66 6.44 8.01
C GLY A 188 11.87 6.37 6.49
N ASP A 189 11.39 5.34 5.81
CA ASP A 189 11.63 5.12 4.37
C ASP A 189 10.94 6.22 3.54
N ASP A 190 11.60 6.70 2.48
CA ASP A 190 11.07 7.73 1.58
C ASP A 190 9.89 7.21 0.75
N ALA A 191 9.83 5.90 0.50
CA ALA A 191 8.69 5.26 -0.15
C ALA A 191 7.55 4.93 0.83
N TYR A 192 7.74 5.11 2.14
CA TYR A 192 6.65 4.93 3.09
C TYR A 192 5.63 6.07 2.97
N LEU A 193 4.35 5.73 2.94
CA LEU A 193 3.27 6.70 2.86
C LEU A 193 3.21 7.52 4.14
N LYS A 194 3.23 8.84 3.98
CA LYS A 194 3.15 9.81 5.07
C LYS A 194 2.01 10.80 4.82
N ILE A 195 1.26 11.11 5.87
CA ILE A 195 0.24 12.18 5.89
C ILE A 195 0.74 13.21 6.90
N ASP A 196 0.84 14.48 6.49
CA ASP A 196 1.42 15.55 7.31
C ASP A 196 2.78 15.18 7.93
N ASN A 197 3.63 14.55 7.11
CA ASN A 197 4.96 14.05 7.49
C ASN A 197 4.96 12.96 8.60
N ARG A 198 3.79 12.37 8.90
CA ARG A 198 3.64 11.24 9.82
C ARG A 198 3.46 9.93 9.04
N PRO A 199 4.21 8.86 9.34
CA PRO A 199 4.03 7.57 8.68
C PRO A 199 2.64 7.01 8.97
N LEU A 200 1.91 6.62 7.93
CA LEU A 200 0.57 6.03 8.07
C LEU A 200 0.71 4.55 8.47
N LEU A 201 0.16 4.20 9.63
CA LEU A 201 -0.05 2.82 10.06
C LEU A 201 -1.56 2.55 10.08
N LEU A 202 -2.03 1.71 9.19
CA LEU A 202 -3.40 1.21 9.25
C LEU A 202 -3.45 0.01 10.20
N VAL A 203 -4.60 -0.18 10.84
CA VAL A 203 -4.87 -1.35 11.69
C VAL A 203 -6.14 -2.01 11.21
N PHE A 204 -6.06 -3.29 10.82
CA PHE A 204 -7.24 -4.08 10.47
C PHE A 204 -7.99 -4.49 11.75
N GLY A 205 -8.65 -3.51 12.35
CA GLY A 205 -9.17 -3.59 13.71
C GLY A 205 -9.36 -2.19 14.28
N PRO A 206 -8.99 -1.92 15.54
CA PRO A 206 -8.32 -2.83 16.48
C PRO A 206 -9.27 -3.85 17.10
N GLN A 207 -8.78 -5.07 17.28
CA GLN A 207 -9.57 -6.22 17.75
C GLN A 207 -9.09 -6.79 19.09
N TYR A 208 -7.87 -6.46 19.52
CA TYR A 208 -7.29 -7.02 20.74
C TYR A 208 -6.77 -5.97 21.71
N LEU A 209 -6.07 -4.95 21.20
CA LEU A 209 -5.47 -3.91 22.04
C LEU A 209 -6.48 -2.79 22.34
N ASN A 210 -6.55 -2.39 23.61
CA ASN A 210 -7.36 -1.26 24.05
C ASN A 210 -6.63 0.08 23.88
N LYS A 211 -7.35 1.18 24.12
CA LYS A 211 -6.83 2.55 23.99
C LYS A 211 -5.56 2.83 24.79
N SER A 212 -5.47 2.39 26.04
CA SER A 212 -4.29 2.63 26.86
C SER A 212 -3.07 1.90 26.31
N GLN A 213 -3.28 0.66 25.82
CA GLN A 213 -2.22 -0.14 25.24
C GLN A 213 -1.71 0.49 23.95
N TRP A 214 -2.60 0.92 23.04
CA TRP A 214 -2.22 1.65 21.84
C TRP A 214 -1.43 2.92 22.12
N ASN A 215 -1.84 3.69 23.13
CA ASN A 215 -1.08 4.87 23.57
C ASN A 215 0.32 4.50 24.05
N GLU A 216 0.44 3.42 24.83
CA GLU A 216 1.73 2.96 25.34
C GLU A 216 2.64 2.43 24.20
N LEU A 217 2.07 1.81 23.17
CA LEU A 217 2.82 1.32 22.00
C LEU A 217 3.47 2.43 21.17
N ARG A 218 2.97 3.68 21.26
CA ARG A 218 3.55 4.85 20.59
C ARG A 218 4.76 5.42 21.33
N VAL A 219 4.94 5.10 22.61
CA VAL A 219 5.95 5.73 23.46
C VAL A 219 7.35 5.30 23.03
N GLY A 220 8.23 6.27 22.76
CA GLY A 220 9.64 6.04 22.46
C GLY A 220 9.96 5.76 20.99
N LEU A 221 8.96 5.77 20.10
CA LEU A 221 9.20 5.71 18.65
C LEU A 221 9.88 7.00 18.16
N LYS A 222 10.82 6.86 17.23
CA LYS A 222 11.52 7.99 16.59
C LYS A 222 10.57 8.75 15.68
N HIS A 223 9.74 8.05 14.93
CA HIS A 223 8.71 8.62 14.07
C HIS A 223 7.36 8.54 14.78
N SER A 224 6.53 9.57 14.63
CA SER A 224 5.20 9.64 15.24
C SER A 224 4.14 9.16 14.22
N PRO A 225 3.73 7.88 14.23
CA PRO A 225 2.80 7.37 13.23
C PRO A 225 1.40 7.98 13.37
N LEU A 226 0.72 8.12 12.24
CA LEU A 226 -0.72 8.28 12.14
C LEU A 226 -1.35 6.89 12.14
N ILE A 227 -2.03 6.53 13.23
CA ILE A 227 -2.59 5.19 13.39
C ILE A 227 -4.10 5.25 13.16
N CYS A 228 -4.56 4.66 12.06
CA CYS A 228 -5.97 4.65 11.68
C CYS A 228 -6.50 3.21 11.67
N GLY A 229 -7.68 2.98 12.27
CA GLY A 229 -8.34 1.67 12.29
C GLY A 229 -9.64 1.65 11.47
N LEU A 230 -10.42 0.58 11.65
CA LEU A 230 -11.78 0.46 11.13
C LEU A 230 -12.69 1.51 11.78
N PRO A 231 -13.50 2.26 11.00
CA PRO A 231 -14.26 3.41 11.50
C PRO A 231 -15.12 3.14 12.74
N HIS A 232 -15.67 1.92 12.87
CA HIS A 232 -16.51 1.51 13.99
C HIS A 232 -15.74 1.05 15.24
N LEU A 233 -14.41 0.92 15.14
CA LEU A 233 -13.51 0.49 16.23
C LEU A 233 -12.49 1.58 16.63
N VAL A 234 -12.27 2.59 15.79
CA VAL A 234 -11.30 3.69 15.99
C VAL A 234 -11.58 4.50 17.25
N GLN A 235 -12.81 4.98 17.45
CA GLN A 235 -13.12 5.87 18.57
C GLN A 235 -12.94 5.21 19.94
N PRO A 236 -13.44 3.97 20.18
CA PRO A 236 -13.20 3.26 21.45
C PRO A 236 -11.70 3.04 21.73
N ALA A 237 -10.90 2.82 20.68
CA ALA A 237 -9.48 2.55 20.79
C ALA A 237 -8.59 3.80 20.84
N GLY A 238 -9.14 5.01 20.65
CA GLY A 238 -8.36 6.25 20.66
C GLY A 238 -7.25 6.28 19.61
N LEU A 239 -7.52 5.65 18.46
CA LEU A 239 -6.73 5.82 17.25
C LEU A 239 -7.03 7.19 16.63
N ASP A 240 -6.15 7.64 15.72
CA ASP A 240 -6.21 8.97 15.11
C ASP A 240 -7.45 9.17 14.20
#